data_AF-A0A2I6S833-F1
#
_entry.id   AF-A0A2I6S833-F1
#
_cell.length_a   1.000
_cell.length_b   1.000
_cell.length_c   1.000
_cell.angle_alpha   90.00
_cell.angle_beta   90.00
_cell.angle_gamma   90.00
#
_symmetry.space_group_name_H-M   'P 1'
#
loop_
_entity.id
_entity.type
_entity.pdbx_description
1 polymer ?
#
loop_
_entity_poly.entity_id
_entity_poly.type
_entity_poly.pdbx_seq_one_letter_code
_entity_poly.pdbx_strand_id
1 'polypeptide(L)'
;MENFSFLLTAVREHFQQSKRATTPSHHVIIGDKHFASGSSAQEIVDALYESQVTLGRNPCADEDSAPQAKTVDNQSLRKTVFDEARKRHPNSFRRLFQEDPVTLRDAAGKPHRIDLPIFADKDFARNGVRYGTFVSSHFRDPAYRGHNLNSGTIAMWGANTILGDHPNTVGGLFIYRPAEGTPGYDDETMLKIDNDIDNITWPFLRKKGMVVEVSHDPSRLAEAALTLAH
;
A
#
# COMPACT_ATOMS: atom_id res chain seq x y z
N MET A 1 -4.86 15.26 20.14
CA MET A 1 -5.50 15.09 21.47
C MET A 1 -6.78 15.90 21.58
N GLU A 2 -6.79 17.19 21.19
CA GLU A 2 -7.95 18.09 21.34
C GLU A 2 -9.24 17.65 20.61
N ASN A 3 -9.11 17.02 19.44
CA ASN A 3 -10.27 16.55 18.65
C ASN A 3 -11.06 15.42 19.35
N PHE A 4 -10.37 14.55 20.09
CA PHE A 4 -11.02 13.46 20.84
C PHE A 4 -11.74 13.98 22.09
N SER A 5 -11.15 14.94 22.79
CA SER A 5 -11.82 15.59 23.93
C SER A 5 -13.08 16.35 23.52
N PHE A 6 -13.07 16.99 22.34
CA PHE A 6 -14.25 17.67 21.80
C PHE A 6 -15.38 16.68 21.51
N LEU A 7 -15.08 15.56 20.85
CA LEU A 7 -16.06 14.54 20.49
C LEU A 7 -16.68 13.88 21.73
N LEU A 8 -15.87 13.56 22.75
CA LEU A 8 -16.35 13.03 24.02
C LEU A 8 -17.25 14.02 24.78
N THR A 9 -16.92 15.31 24.72
CA THR A 9 -17.73 16.37 25.35
C THR A 9 -19.09 16.50 24.66
N ALA A 10 -19.10 16.52 23.33
CA ALA A 10 -20.33 16.60 22.54
C ALA A 10 -21.26 15.40 22.77
N VAL A 11 -20.70 14.18 22.85
CA VAL A 11 -21.47 12.97 23.18
C VAL A 11 -22.03 13.05 24.60
N ARG A 12 -21.23 13.50 25.57
CA ARG A 12 -21.66 13.63 26.97
C ARG A 12 -22.82 14.62 27.12
N GLU A 13 -22.72 15.80 26.52
CA GLU A 13 -23.78 16.82 26.57
C GLU A 13 -25.09 16.29 25.96
N HIS A 14 -25.00 15.61 24.82
CA HIS A 14 -26.16 15.03 24.16
C HIS A 14 -26.84 13.95 25.01
N PHE A 15 -26.06 13.09 25.70
CA PHE A 15 -26.59 12.09 26.62
C PHE A 15 -27.28 12.70 27.85
N GLN A 16 -26.74 13.80 28.38
CA GLN A 16 -27.33 14.50 29.53
C GLN A 16 -28.68 15.16 29.18
N GLN A 17 -28.81 15.69 27.96
CA GLN A 17 -30.03 16.37 27.51
C GLN A 17 -31.14 15.38 27.10
N SER A 18 -30.79 14.35 26.32
CA SER A 18 -31.79 13.44 25.71
C SER A 18 -32.16 12.24 26.58
N LYS A 19 -31.34 11.90 27.60
CA LYS A 19 -31.44 10.69 28.44
C LYS A 19 -31.59 9.37 27.66
N ARG A 20 -31.32 9.39 26.35
CA ARG A 20 -31.43 8.25 25.44
C ARG A 20 -30.17 8.20 24.59
N ALA A 21 -29.74 6.98 24.28
CA ALA A 21 -28.58 6.73 23.43
C ALA A 21 -29.00 6.90 21.95
N THR A 22 -29.30 8.14 21.54
CA THR A 22 -29.60 8.47 20.14
C THR A 22 -28.39 9.14 19.50
N THR A 23 -28.13 8.77 18.24
CA THR A 23 -27.09 9.33 17.35
C THR A 23 -27.08 10.87 17.41
N PRO A 24 -26.03 11.50 17.97
CA PRO A 24 -25.97 12.96 18.15
C PRO A 24 -25.74 13.73 16.84
N SER A 25 -25.17 13.10 15.80
CA SER A 25 -24.98 13.72 14.49
C SER A 25 -24.89 12.67 13.38
N HIS A 26 -25.09 13.06 12.13
CA HIS A 26 -24.94 12.17 10.96
C HIS A 26 -23.54 11.52 10.85
N HIS A 27 -22.54 12.07 11.54
CA HIS A 27 -21.16 11.56 11.54
C HIS A 27 -20.81 10.74 12.78
N VAL A 28 -21.72 10.61 13.76
CA VAL A 28 -21.50 9.86 15.01
C VAL A 28 -22.72 8.98 15.26
N ILE A 29 -22.62 7.72 14.85
CA ILE A 29 -23.70 6.73 14.96
C ILE A 29 -23.55 5.96 16.28
N ILE A 30 -24.60 5.97 17.10
CA ILE A 30 -24.68 5.09 18.26
C ILE A 30 -25.27 3.76 17.80
N GLY A 31 -24.46 2.71 17.82
CA GLY A 31 -24.88 1.35 17.45
C GLY A 31 -25.73 0.67 18.53
N ASP A 32 -26.12 -0.58 18.27
CA ASP A 32 -26.93 -1.37 19.18
C ASP A 32 -26.24 -1.64 20.52
N LYS A 33 -27.04 -1.86 21.57
CA LYS A 33 -26.53 -2.21 22.90
C LYS A 33 -25.93 -3.61 22.84
N HIS A 34 -24.63 -3.71 23.10
CA HIS A 34 -23.94 -4.98 23.22
C HIS A 34 -23.72 -5.35 24.68
N PHE A 35 -23.81 -6.65 24.97
CA PHE A 35 -23.61 -7.19 26.30
C PHE A 35 -22.11 -7.28 26.62
N ALA A 36 -21.70 -6.79 27.79
CA ALA A 36 -20.34 -6.95 28.31
C ALA A 36 -20.43 -7.41 29.77
N SER A 37 -19.58 -8.37 30.13
CA SER A 37 -19.54 -8.97 31.46
C SER A 37 -18.10 -9.01 31.97
N GLY A 38 -17.92 -8.75 33.27
CA GLY A 38 -16.63 -8.82 33.96
C GLY A 38 -16.84 -8.68 35.47
N SER A 39 -15.91 -9.21 36.25
CA SER A 39 -15.94 -9.20 37.72
C SER A 39 -15.35 -7.91 38.30
N SER A 40 -14.67 -7.13 37.46
CA SER A 40 -14.10 -5.82 37.77
C SER A 40 -14.45 -4.78 36.70
N ALA A 41 -14.43 -3.50 37.07
CA ALA A 41 -14.69 -2.41 36.12
C ALA A 41 -13.68 -2.40 34.95
N GLN A 42 -12.45 -2.81 35.20
CA GLN A 42 -11.41 -2.93 34.18
C GLN A 42 -11.74 -4.05 33.18
N GLU A 43 -12.12 -5.24 33.66
CA GLU A 43 -12.53 -6.36 32.80
C GLU A 43 -13.76 -6.02 31.93
N ILE A 44 -14.73 -5.28 32.48
CA ILE A 44 -15.91 -4.86 31.71
C ILE A 44 -15.49 -3.92 30.57
N VAL A 45 -14.60 -2.97 30.85
CA VAL A 45 -14.08 -2.03 29.85
C VAL A 45 -13.24 -2.75 28.80
N ASP A 46 -12.39 -3.70 29.21
CA ASP A 46 -11.56 -4.48 28.29
C ASP A 46 -12.44 -5.37 27.39
N ALA A 47 -13.47 -6.03 27.92
CA ALA A 47 -14.44 -6.79 27.12
C ALA A 47 -15.25 -5.90 26.15
N LEU A 48 -15.61 -4.69 26.58
CA LEU A 48 -16.24 -3.68 25.71
C LEU A 48 -15.29 -3.21 24.60
N TYR A 49 -14.02 -3.01 24.94
CA TYR A 49 -13.00 -2.59 23.98
C TYR A 49 -12.73 -3.70 22.97
N GLU A 50 -12.57 -4.94 23.40
CA GLU A 50 -12.37 -6.10 22.52
C GLU A 50 -13.56 -6.34 21.57
N SER A 51 -14.78 -6.13 22.05
CA SER A 51 -15.99 -6.33 21.23
C SER A 51 -16.27 -5.18 20.24
N GLN A 52 -15.86 -3.95 20.55
CA GLN A 52 -16.14 -2.76 19.72
C GLN A 52 -14.96 -2.35 18.85
N VAL A 53 -13.74 -2.60 19.30
CA VAL A 53 -12.52 -2.22 18.58
C VAL A 53 -12.04 -3.43 17.80
N THR A 54 -12.48 -3.53 16.55
CA THR A 54 -11.84 -4.36 15.52
C THR A 54 -10.52 -3.73 15.08
N LEU A 55 -9.63 -3.38 16.02
CA LEU A 55 -8.21 -3.48 15.75
C LEU A 55 -7.97 -4.98 15.76
N GLY A 56 -8.02 -5.59 14.57
CA GLY A 56 -7.92 -7.04 14.41
C GLY A 56 -6.83 -7.60 15.33
N ARG A 57 -7.25 -8.23 16.44
CA ARG A 57 -6.37 -9.12 17.17
C ARG A 57 -6.00 -10.18 16.16
N ASN A 58 -4.74 -10.18 15.78
CA ASN A 58 -4.15 -11.20 14.95
C ASN A 58 -4.58 -12.57 15.52
N PRO A 59 -5.41 -13.37 14.82
CA PRO A 59 -5.92 -14.62 15.37
C PRO A 59 -4.85 -15.72 15.50
N CYS A 60 -3.57 -15.38 15.34
CA CYS A 60 -2.44 -16.30 15.40
C CYS A 60 -1.54 -16.02 16.62
N ALA A 61 -2.10 -16.04 17.82
CA ALA A 61 -1.29 -16.29 19.03
C ALA A 61 -1.30 -17.77 19.45
N ASP A 62 -2.18 -18.60 18.87
CA ASP A 62 -2.32 -20.03 19.25
C ASP A 62 -2.27 -21.01 18.05
N GLU A 63 -1.81 -20.58 16.86
CA GLU A 63 -1.52 -21.48 15.73
C GLU A 63 -0.03 -21.53 15.40
N ASP A 64 0.78 -21.90 16.40
CA ASP A 64 2.13 -22.43 16.18
C ASP A 64 2.03 -23.86 15.61
N SER A 65 1.62 -24.04 14.33
CA SER A 65 1.73 -25.32 13.60
C SER A 65 1.42 -25.24 12.09
N ALA A 66 1.68 -24.13 11.41
CA ALA A 66 1.80 -24.11 9.95
C ALA A 66 2.97 -23.19 9.56
N PRO A 67 3.78 -23.52 8.54
CA PRO A 67 4.85 -22.62 8.11
C PRO A 67 4.20 -21.31 7.70
N GLN A 68 4.33 -20.27 8.54
CA GLN A 68 3.80 -18.95 8.25
C GLN A 68 4.40 -18.51 6.92
N ALA A 69 3.53 -18.39 5.92
CA ALA A 69 3.89 -17.90 4.61
C ALA A 69 4.56 -16.53 4.79
N LYS A 70 5.83 -16.41 4.41
CA LYS A 70 6.62 -15.20 4.62
C LYS A 70 5.98 -14.03 3.88
N THR A 71 5.29 -13.13 4.56
CA THR A 71 4.74 -11.93 3.91
C THR A 71 5.85 -10.95 3.57
N VAL A 72 5.69 -10.24 2.45
CA VAL A 72 6.65 -9.23 2.01
C VAL A 72 5.89 -7.93 1.78
N ASP A 73 6.23 -6.89 2.53
CA ASP A 73 5.68 -5.55 2.35
C ASP A 73 6.44 -4.76 1.27
N ASN A 74 5.86 -3.64 0.84
CA ASN A 74 6.49 -2.79 -0.19
C ASN A 74 7.87 -2.27 0.27
N GLN A 75 8.07 -2.01 1.55
CA GLN A 75 9.34 -1.50 2.08
C GLN A 75 10.45 -2.56 2.07
N SER A 76 10.16 -3.79 2.51
CA SER A 76 11.13 -4.89 2.47
C SER A 76 11.42 -5.34 1.05
N LEU A 77 10.40 -5.33 0.17
CA LEU A 77 10.59 -5.57 -1.27
C LEU A 77 11.56 -4.55 -1.85
N ARG A 78 11.34 -3.25 -1.60
CA ARG A 78 12.19 -2.17 -2.10
C ARG A 78 13.64 -2.35 -1.65
N LYS A 79 13.89 -2.64 -0.37
CA LYS A 79 15.24 -2.91 0.14
C LYS A 79 15.91 -4.06 -0.60
N THR A 80 15.20 -5.18 -0.74
CA THR A 80 15.71 -6.39 -1.41
C THR A 80 16.05 -6.11 -2.88
N VAL A 81 15.15 -5.44 -3.60
CA VAL A 81 15.35 -5.07 -5.01
C VAL A 81 16.49 -4.05 -5.16
N PHE A 82 16.62 -3.10 -4.23
CA PHE A 82 17.68 -2.09 -4.26
C PHE A 82 19.04 -2.72 -4.03
N ASP A 83 19.15 -3.66 -3.09
CA ASP A 83 20.39 -4.40 -2.83
C ASP A 83 20.81 -5.22 -4.06
N GLU A 84 19.87 -5.89 -4.73
CA GLU A 84 20.15 -6.64 -5.96
C GLU A 84 20.55 -5.71 -7.12
N ALA A 85 19.85 -4.59 -7.32
CA ALA A 85 20.19 -3.60 -8.34
C ALA A 85 21.58 -2.98 -8.09
N ARG A 86 21.91 -2.67 -6.83
CA ARG A 86 23.19 -2.09 -6.43
C ARG A 86 24.36 -3.04 -6.67
N LYS A 87 24.19 -4.34 -6.43
CA LYS A 87 25.22 -5.37 -6.69
C LYS A 87 25.52 -5.50 -8.18
N ARG A 88 24.50 -5.45 -9.05
CA ARG A 88 24.65 -5.67 -10.50
C ARG A 88 25.17 -4.44 -11.23
N HIS A 89 24.57 -3.27 -10.99
CA HIS A 89 24.85 -2.05 -11.74
C HIS A 89 24.89 -0.80 -10.85
N PRO A 90 26.00 -0.55 -10.12
CA PRO A 90 26.09 0.55 -9.16
C PRO A 90 25.95 1.95 -9.79
N ASN A 91 26.38 2.11 -11.04
CA ASN A 91 26.32 3.40 -11.76
C ASN A 91 24.89 3.77 -12.19
N SER A 92 24.13 2.79 -12.69
CA SER A 92 22.72 2.99 -13.05
C SER A 92 21.86 3.13 -11.81
N PHE A 93 22.18 2.38 -10.74
CA PHE A 93 21.45 2.42 -9.48
C PHE A 93 21.38 3.83 -8.89
N ARG A 94 22.54 4.49 -8.71
CA ARG A 94 22.63 5.84 -8.10
C ARG A 94 21.85 6.93 -8.86
N ARG A 95 21.55 6.70 -10.13
CA ARG A 95 20.94 7.69 -11.01
C ARG A 95 19.44 7.48 -11.21
N LEU A 96 18.99 6.23 -11.15
CA LEU A 96 17.60 5.87 -11.38
C LEU A 96 16.81 5.68 -10.08
N PHE A 97 17.44 5.17 -9.03
CA PHE A 97 16.74 4.83 -7.80
C PHE A 97 16.86 5.96 -6.78
N GLN A 98 15.73 6.33 -6.20
CA GLN A 98 15.64 7.33 -5.14
C GLN A 98 15.13 6.64 -3.89
N GLU A 99 15.64 7.01 -2.71
CA GLU A 99 15.09 6.59 -1.41
C GLU A 99 14.01 7.55 -0.91
N ASP A 100 14.17 8.84 -1.19
CA ASP A 100 13.26 9.88 -0.77
C ASP A 100 12.11 10.11 -1.78
N PRO A 101 10.92 10.50 -1.29
CA PRO A 101 9.83 10.91 -2.17
C PRO A 101 10.19 12.13 -3.01
N VAL A 102 9.76 12.11 -4.28
CA VAL A 102 10.05 13.17 -5.26
C VAL A 102 8.96 14.23 -5.21
N THR A 103 9.34 15.51 -5.35
CA THR A 103 8.37 16.61 -5.46
C THR A 103 8.14 16.94 -6.93
N LEU A 104 6.95 16.67 -7.43
CA LEU A 104 6.51 17.01 -8.77
C LEU A 104 5.57 18.21 -8.73
N ARG A 105 5.58 19.04 -9.77
CA ARG A 105 4.64 20.17 -9.89
C ARG A 105 3.59 19.85 -10.94
N ASP A 106 2.33 20.05 -10.60
CA ASP A 106 1.25 19.91 -11.57
C ASP A 106 1.22 21.06 -12.60
N ALA A 107 0.31 20.98 -13.57
CA ALA A 107 0.13 22.02 -14.60
C ALA A 107 -0.25 23.39 -14.01
N ALA A 108 -0.82 23.43 -12.79
CA ALA A 108 -1.12 24.67 -12.07
C ALA A 108 0.06 25.17 -11.21
N GLY A 109 1.21 24.48 -11.25
CA GLY A 109 2.43 24.82 -10.51
C GLY A 109 2.44 24.40 -9.04
N LYS A 110 1.42 23.67 -8.57
CA LYS A 110 1.30 23.21 -7.18
C LYS A 110 2.23 22.01 -6.95
N PRO A 111 3.05 22.02 -5.88
CA PRO A 111 3.92 20.90 -5.56
C PRO A 111 3.14 19.74 -4.94
N HIS A 112 3.43 18.52 -5.39
CA HIS A 112 2.92 17.25 -4.89
C HIS A 112 4.11 16.34 -4.57
N ARG A 113 4.12 15.78 -3.35
CA ARG A 113 5.15 14.85 -2.92
C ARG A 113 4.68 13.43 -3.20
N ILE A 114 5.37 12.72 -4.08
CA ILE A 114 4.98 11.38 -4.55
C ILE A 114 6.13 10.41 -4.26
N ASP A 115 5.82 9.28 -3.62
CA ASP A 115 6.80 8.21 -3.39
C ASP A 115 7.01 7.43 -4.69
N LEU A 116 8.14 7.70 -5.34
CA LEU A 116 8.57 7.08 -6.60
C LEU A 116 9.98 6.55 -6.39
N PRO A 117 10.13 5.26 -6.01
CA PRO A 117 11.44 4.66 -5.77
C PRO A 117 12.32 4.62 -7.03
N ILE A 118 11.71 4.71 -8.20
CA ILE A 118 12.40 4.89 -9.49
C ILE A 118 12.05 6.29 -9.95
N PHE A 119 13.06 7.15 -10.09
CA PHE A 119 12.91 8.47 -10.69
C PHE A 119 14.24 8.97 -11.27
N ALA A 120 14.23 9.31 -12.55
CA ALA A 120 15.31 10.04 -13.20
C ALA A 120 14.73 11.13 -14.11
N ASP A 121 15.22 12.35 -13.93
CA ASP A 121 14.81 13.52 -14.72
C ASP A 121 15.52 13.54 -16.10
N LYS A 122 15.10 14.49 -16.95
CA LYS A 122 15.45 14.64 -18.37
C LYS A 122 16.96 14.69 -18.65
N ASP A 123 17.75 15.12 -17.67
CA ASP A 123 19.21 15.19 -17.77
C ASP A 123 19.88 13.81 -17.92
N PHE A 124 19.17 12.72 -17.61
CA PHE A 124 19.74 11.37 -17.59
C PHE A 124 19.27 10.46 -18.74
N ALA A 125 17.99 10.47 -19.11
CA ALA A 125 17.43 9.45 -20.00
C ALA A 125 17.06 10.01 -21.38
N ARG A 126 17.99 10.08 -22.34
CA ARG A 126 17.75 10.40 -23.78
C ARG A 126 16.60 11.41 -24.04
N ASN A 127 16.57 12.52 -23.30
CA ASN A 127 15.54 13.57 -23.35
C ASN A 127 14.12 13.18 -22.87
N GLY A 128 13.97 12.29 -21.89
CA GLY A 128 12.69 11.90 -21.31
C GLY A 128 12.78 11.57 -19.82
N VAL A 129 11.64 11.51 -19.13
CA VAL A 129 11.59 11.20 -17.69
C VAL A 129 11.44 9.69 -17.50
N ARG A 130 12.07 9.13 -16.46
CA ARG A 130 11.85 7.75 -16.01
C ARG A 130 11.25 7.79 -14.63
N TYR A 131 10.16 7.05 -14.42
CA TYR A 131 9.56 6.93 -13.09
C TYR A 131 8.97 5.55 -12.88
N GLY A 132 8.81 5.12 -11.63
CA GLY A 132 8.23 3.82 -11.36
C GLY A 132 8.11 3.49 -9.89
N THR A 133 7.40 2.40 -9.61
CA THR A 133 7.18 1.91 -8.25
C THR A 133 7.25 0.39 -8.16
N PHE A 134 7.51 -0.09 -6.94
CA PHE A 134 7.48 -1.49 -6.57
C PHE A 134 6.29 -1.73 -5.64
N VAL A 135 5.46 -2.73 -5.96
CA VAL A 135 4.34 -3.15 -5.12
C VAL A 135 4.40 -4.65 -4.87
N SER A 136 3.98 -5.06 -3.69
CA SER A 136 3.91 -6.46 -3.29
C SER A 136 2.46 -6.92 -3.22
N SER A 137 2.18 -8.07 -3.83
CA SER A 137 0.92 -8.81 -3.67
C SER A 137 1.07 -9.99 -2.70
N HIS A 138 2.20 -10.08 -1.98
CA HIS A 138 2.56 -11.22 -1.14
C HIS A 138 1.84 -11.24 0.22
N PHE A 139 0.50 -11.17 0.17
CA PHE A 139 -0.42 -11.16 1.30
C PHE A 139 -1.62 -12.07 1.02
N ARG A 140 -1.95 -12.94 1.98
CA ARG A 140 -3.13 -13.81 1.91
C ARG A 140 -4.42 -13.00 2.06
N ASP A 141 -4.44 -12.12 3.06
CA ASP A 141 -5.58 -11.26 3.34
C ASP A 141 -5.80 -10.25 2.18
N PRO A 142 -6.99 -10.26 1.53
CA PRO A 142 -7.34 -9.33 0.46
C PRO A 142 -7.24 -7.87 0.85
N ALA A 143 -7.54 -7.49 2.10
CA ALA A 143 -7.50 -6.10 2.54
C ALA A 143 -6.06 -5.57 2.57
N TYR A 144 -5.13 -6.34 3.13
CA TYR A 144 -3.70 -5.98 3.15
C TYR A 144 -3.09 -6.00 1.75
N ARG A 145 -3.47 -6.98 0.92
CA ARG A 145 -3.04 -7.05 -0.48
C ARG A 145 -3.51 -5.82 -1.26
N GLY A 146 -4.81 -5.52 -1.20
CA GLY A 146 -5.40 -4.36 -1.84
C GLY A 146 -4.77 -3.04 -1.37
N HIS A 147 -4.49 -2.90 -0.07
CA HIS A 147 -3.81 -1.73 0.47
C HIS A 147 -2.40 -1.52 -0.12
N ASN A 148 -1.58 -2.57 -0.18
CA ASN A 148 -0.21 -2.49 -0.70
C ASN A 148 -0.20 -2.22 -2.22
N LEU A 149 -1.08 -2.89 -2.96
CA LEU A 149 -1.24 -2.71 -4.40
C LEU A 149 -1.75 -1.30 -4.75
N ASN A 150 -2.77 -0.82 -4.04
CA ASN A 150 -3.36 0.50 -4.29
C ASN A 150 -2.41 1.65 -3.93
N SER A 151 -1.67 1.54 -2.83
CA SER A 151 -0.75 2.60 -2.39
C SER A 151 0.27 2.97 -3.47
N GLY A 152 0.94 1.98 -4.08
CA GLY A 152 1.87 2.24 -5.18
C GLY A 152 1.18 2.66 -6.49
N THR A 153 0.00 2.10 -6.75
CA THR A 153 -0.79 2.42 -7.97
C THR A 153 -1.27 3.87 -7.98
N ILE A 154 -1.71 4.40 -6.83
CA ILE A 154 -2.12 5.81 -6.68
C ILE A 154 -0.94 6.75 -6.93
N ALA A 155 0.24 6.43 -6.39
CA ALA A 155 1.45 7.19 -6.64
C ALA A 155 1.81 7.22 -8.14
N MET A 156 1.71 6.08 -8.82
CA MET A 156 1.93 5.99 -10.27
C MET A 156 0.90 6.76 -11.08
N TRP A 157 -0.38 6.76 -10.69
CA TRP A 157 -1.41 7.57 -11.34
C TRP A 157 -1.13 9.07 -11.21
N GLY A 158 -0.75 9.52 -10.01
CA GLY A 158 -0.37 10.91 -9.77
C GLY A 158 0.84 11.32 -10.62
N ALA A 159 1.87 10.49 -10.63
CA ALA A 159 3.07 10.70 -11.45
C ALA A 159 2.75 10.72 -12.95
N ASN A 160 1.96 9.77 -13.45
CA ASN A 160 1.56 9.70 -14.86
C ASN A 160 0.71 10.91 -15.28
N THR A 161 -0.13 11.45 -14.39
CA THR A 161 -0.93 12.64 -14.70
C THR A 161 -0.06 13.89 -14.87
N ILE A 162 1.07 13.96 -14.16
CA ILE A 162 2.00 15.09 -14.23
C ILE A 162 3.03 14.90 -15.35
N LEU A 163 3.57 13.69 -15.52
CA LEU A 163 4.72 13.42 -16.37
C LEU A 163 4.37 12.74 -17.70
N GLY A 164 3.19 12.12 -17.80
CA GLY A 164 2.83 11.21 -18.90
C GLY A 164 2.79 11.87 -20.27
N ASP A 165 2.55 13.18 -20.35
CA ASP A 165 2.51 13.94 -21.60
C ASP A 165 3.90 14.44 -22.04
N HIS A 166 4.94 14.27 -21.20
CA HIS A 166 6.29 14.63 -21.60
C HIS A 166 6.84 13.66 -22.66
N PRO A 167 7.54 14.18 -23.69
CA PRO A 167 8.12 13.35 -24.73
C PRO A 167 9.15 12.37 -24.14
N ASN A 168 9.20 11.16 -24.70
CA ASN A 168 10.11 10.08 -24.30
C ASN A 168 10.01 9.65 -22.83
N THR A 169 8.92 9.97 -22.14
CA THR A 169 8.67 9.50 -20.78
C THR A 169 8.37 8.00 -20.76
N VAL A 170 8.97 7.29 -19.81
CA VAL A 170 8.69 5.87 -19.54
C VAL A 170 8.38 5.67 -18.06
N GLY A 171 7.23 5.09 -17.78
CA GLY A 171 6.78 4.70 -16.44
C GLY A 171 6.90 3.19 -16.22
N GLY A 172 7.17 2.76 -14.99
CA GLY A 172 7.29 1.34 -14.64
C GLY A 172 6.48 0.94 -13.41
N LEU A 173 5.68 -0.12 -13.51
CA LEU A 173 5.00 -0.75 -12.39
C LEU A 173 5.52 -2.18 -12.22
N PHE A 174 6.23 -2.42 -11.11
CA PHE A 174 6.90 -3.68 -10.83
C PHE A 174 6.21 -4.38 -9.66
N ILE A 175 5.66 -5.57 -9.91
CA ILE A 175 4.80 -6.27 -8.96
C ILE A 175 5.46 -7.57 -8.52
N TYR A 176 5.65 -7.71 -7.21
CA TYR A 176 6.12 -8.93 -6.59
C TYR A 176 4.95 -9.84 -6.21
N ARG A 177 4.89 -11.02 -6.83
CA ARG A 177 3.89 -12.07 -6.54
C ARG A 177 4.53 -13.26 -5.81
N PRO A 178 3.78 -14.00 -4.98
CA PRO A 178 4.25 -15.29 -4.48
C PRO A 178 4.58 -16.25 -5.63
N ALA A 179 5.56 -17.13 -5.42
CA ALA A 179 5.87 -18.22 -6.34
C ALA A 179 4.78 -19.31 -6.26
N GLU A 180 4.58 -20.05 -7.34
CA GLU A 180 3.71 -21.23 -7.32
C GLU A 180 4.22 -22.25 -6.30
N GLY A 181 3.29 -22.85 -5.54
CA GLY A 181 3.64 -23.79 -4.47
C GLY A 181 4.22 -23.15 -3.21
N THR A 182 4.19 -21.81 -3.07
CA THR A 182 4.57 -21.16 -1.81
C THR A 182 3.65 -21.64 -0.69
N PRO A 183 4.17 -22.17 0.43
CA PRO A 183 3.35 -22.63 1.55
C PRO A 183 2.38 -21.54 2.01
N GLY A 184 1.11 -21.89 2.17
CA GLY A 184 0.04 -20.96 2.57
C GLY A 184 -0.62 -20.19 1.42
N TYR A 185 -0.21 -20.40 0.16
CA TYR A 185 -0.90 -19.90 -1.03
C TYR A 185 -1.44 -21.08 -1.85
N ASP A 186 -2.73 -21.36 -1.71
CA ASP A 186 -3.44 -22.33 -2.55
C ASP A 186 -3.80 -21.73 -3.91
N ASP A 187 -4.22 -22.59 -4.85
CA ASP A 187 -4.57 -22.18 -6.22
C ASP A 187 -5.69 -21.13 -6.24
N GLU A 188 -6.65 -21.21 -5.31
CA GLU A 188 -7.73 -20.24 -5.20
C GLU A 188 -7.21 -18.86 -4.74
N THR A 189 -6.30 -18.83 -3.76
CA THR A 189 -5.66 -17.59 -3.30
C THR A 189 -4.76 -17.01 -4.40
N MET A 190 -4.01 -17.84 -5.12
CA MET A 190 -3.20 -17.41 -6.25
C MET A 190 -4.05 -16.79 -7.37
N LEU A 191 -5.20 -17.39 -7.69
CA LEU A 191 -6.14 -16.83 -8.66
C LEU A 191 -6.70 -15.47 -8.21
N LYS A 192 -7.03 -15.32 -6.91
CA LYS A 192 -7.46 -14.02 -6.34
C LYS A 192 -6.36 -12.97 -6.42
N ILE A 193 -5.11 -13.35 -6.13
CA ILE A 193 -3.95 -12.47 -6.27
C ILE A 193 -3.80 -12.01 -7.72
N ASP A 194 -3.91 -12.93 -8.68
CA ASP A 194 -3.78 -12.61 -10.09
C ASP A 194 -4.90 -11.68 -10.57
N ASN A 195 -6.15 -11.90 -10.14
CA ASN A 195 -7.25 -10.97 -10.40
C ASN A 195 -7.00 -9.57 -9.82
N ASP A 196 -6.47 -9.47 -8.59
CA ASP A 196 -6.16 -8.18 -7.97
C ASP A 196 -5.03 -7.45 -8.71
N ILE A 197 -4.02 -8.19 -9.19
CA ILE A 197 -2.95 -7.66 -10.02
C ILE A 197 -3.50 -7.16 -11.37
N ASP A 198 -4.36 -7.94 -12.03
CA ASP A 198 -4.96 -7.56 -13.30
C ASP A 198 -5.81 -6.29 -13.17
N ASN A 199 -6.59 -6.18 -12.09
CA ASN A 199 -7.41 -5.00 -11.79
C ASN A 199 -6.59 -3.71 -11.70
N ILE A 200 -5.40 -3.76 -11.09
CA ILE A 200 -4.54 -2.57 -10.96
C ILE A 200 -3.64 -2.31 -12.17
N THR A 201 -3.28 -3.34 -12.94
CA THR A 201 -2.35 -3.22 -14.07
C THR A 201 -3.04 -2.85 -15.38
N TRP A 202 -4.28 -3.31 -15.58
CA TRP A 202 -5.07 -3.07 -16.79
C TRP A 202 -5.06 -1.62 -17.29
N PRO A 203 -5.21 -0.59 -16.43
CA PRO A 203 -5.20 0.80 -16.89
C PRO A 203 -3.84 1.27 -17.43
N PHE A 204 -2.74 0.64 -17.02
CA PHE A 204 -1.38 1.00 -17.44
C PHE A 204 -0.93 0.23 -18.67
N LEU A 205 -1.39 -1.01 -18.88
CA LEU A 205 -1.04 -1.81 -20.06
C LEU A 205 -1.40 -1.13 -21.39
N ARG A 206 -2.44 -0.29 -21.38
CA ARG A 206 -2.90 0.45 -22.56
C ARG A 206 -2.20 1.81 -22.75
N LYS A 207 -1.39 2.25 -21.79
CA LYS A 207 -0.70 3.54 -21.85
C LYS A 207 0.63 3.41 -22.57
N LYS A 208 0.88 4.31 -23.51
CA LYS A 208 2.17 4.39 -24.22
C LYS A 208 3.28 4.75 -23.24
N GLY A 209 4.41 4.04 -23.31
CA GLY A 209 5.54 4.28 -22.44
C GLY A 209 5.37 3.72 -21.02
N MET A 210 4.38 2.88 -20.76
CA MET A 210 4.27 2.15 -19.49
C MET A 210 4.82 0.73 -19.64
N VAL A 211 5.66 0.33 -18.70
CA VAL A 211 6.15 -1.04 -18.54
C VAL A 211 5.52 -1.60 -17.28
N VAL A 212 4.93 -2.79 -17.39
CA VAL A 212 4.40 -3.54 -16.24
C VAL A 212 5.12 -4.88 -16.22
N GLU A 213 5.76 -5.21 -15.11
CA GLU A 213 6.42 -6.50 -14.91
C GLU A 213 5.90 -7.13 -13.61
N VAL A 214 5.49 -8.40 -13.70
CA VAL A 214 5.04 -9.19 -12.56
C VAL A 214 6.00 -10.37 -12.40
N SER A 215 6.60 -10.52 -11.22
CA SER A 215 7.55 -11.60 -10.97
C SER A 215 7.53 -12.07 -9.51
N HIS A 216 7.95 -13.31 -9.30
CA HIS A 216 8.21 -13.88 -7.97
C HIS A 216 9.69 -13.82 -7.58
N ASP A 217 10.55 -13.28 -8.46
CA ASP A 217 11.98 -13.11 -8.20
C ASP A 217 12.34 -11.62 -8.11
N PRO A 218 12.81 -11.13 -6.93
CA PRO A 218 13.25 -9.74 -6.77
C PRO A 218 14.37 -9.35 -7.75
N SER A 219 15.22 -10.31 -8.15
CA SER A 219 16.29 -10.06 -9.12
C SER A 219 15.77 -9.68 -10.50
N ARG A 220 14.69 -10.35 -10.94
CA ARG A 220 14.05 -10.07 -12.21
C ARG A 220 13.33 -8.72 -12.20
N LEU A 221 12.71 -8.35 -11.08
CA LEU A 221 12.14 -7.01 -10.89
C LEU A 221 13.22 -5.93 -10.93
N ALA A 222 14.38 -6.16 -10.31
CA ALA A 222 15.53 -5.25 -10.36
C ALA A 222 16.03 -5.06 -11.79
N GLU A 223 16.16 -6.14 -12.56
CA GLU A 223 16.61 -6.10 -13.96
C GLU A 223 15.61 -5.35 -14.84
N ALA A 224 14.32 -5.66 -14.73
CA ALA A 224 13.27 -4.97 -15.45
C ALA A 224 13.26 -3.46 -15.13
N ALA A 225 13.43 -3.09 -13.85
CA ALA A 225 13.56 -1.68 -13.46
C ALA A 225 14.79 -1.02 -14.08
N LEU A 226 15.93 -1.71 -14.12
CA LEU A 226 17.15 -1.19 -14.74
C LEU A 226 17.01 -1.02 -16.27
N THR A 227 16.19 -1.82 -16.95
CA THR A 227 15.93 -1.60 -18.39
C THR A 227 15.30 -0.23 -18.68
N LEU A 228 14.62 0.38 -17.70
CA LEU A 228 14.10 1.75 -17.85
C LEU A 228 15.23 2.79 -18.00
N ALA A 229 16.45 2.50 -17.55
CA ALA A 229 17.58 3.43 -17.69
C ALA A 229 18.13 3.52 -19.12
N HIS A 230 17.76 2.59 -20.02
CA HIS A 230 18.30 2.48 -21.38
C HIS A 230 17.34 3.02 -22.45
#